data_AF-A0A7J3GWD4-F1
#
_entry.id   AF-A0A7J3GWD4-F1
#
_cell.length_a   1.000
_cell.length_b   1.000
_cell.length_c   1.000
_cell.angle_alpha   90.00
_cell.angle_beta   90.00
_cell.angle_gamma   90.00
#
_symmetry.space_group_name_H-M   'P 1'
#
loop_
_entity.id
_entity.type
_entity.pdbx_description
1 polymer ?
#
loop_
_entity_poly.entity_id
_entity_poly.type
_entity_poly.pdbx_seq_one_letter_code
_entity_poly.pdbx_strand_id
1 'polypeptide(L)'
;MALLPLSFSYPPVPYLKFDLAEVPVFLALLGFGPTAGFLSATVYLFALLLMGQFSPLGPLMKYAAVVSTFLGIWAGLRLIGRSGPRAKLVLSGTLGAALRIAVMTAVNYLVLVVFFPDFLGFAVGALSAFMGTKLDPGTVGLLLVLAHTALYNALHIMMSLAPSVAVLKGAMVTGVK
;
A
#
# COMPACT_ATOMS: atom_id res chain seq x y z
N MET A 1 -25.47 10.70 0.77
CA MET A 1 -24.77 9.51 0.23
C MET A 1 -23.51 9.30 1.06
N ALA A 2 -23.66 8.72 2.25
CA ALA A 2 -22.54 8.43 3.14
C ALA A 2 -21.85 7.15 2.64
N LEU A 3 -21.01 7.29 1.62
CA LEU A 3 -19.96 6.33 1.38
C LEU A 3 -19.03 6.47 2.59
N LEU A 4 -18.99 5.45 3.45
CA LEU A 4 -18.01 5.39 4.54
C LEU A 4 -16.66 5.86 4.00
N PRO A 5 -15.94 6.78 4.66
CA PRO A 5 -14.52 6.91 4.40
C PRO A 5 -13.88 5.59 4.87
N LEU A 6 -13.85 4.59 3.99
CA LEU A 6 -13.06 3.36 4.16
C LEU A 6 -11.55 3.66 4.18
N SER A 7 -11.21 4.94 4.06
CA SER A 7 -9.87 5.46 4.25
C SER A 7 -9.73 6.33 5.49
N PHE A 8 -8.63 6.17 6.21
CA PHE A 8 -8.24 7.04 7.33
C PHE A 8 -6.76 7.42 7.21
N SER A 9 -6.41 8.61 7.70
CA SER A 9 -5.06 9.15 7.59
C SER A 9 -4.09 8.47 8.57
N TYR A 10 -2.85 8.31 8.13
CA TYR A 10 -1.74 7.87 8.98
C TYR A 10 -1.27 9.03 9.88
N PRO A 11 -1.41 8.93 11.21
CA PRO A 11 -1.22 10.09 12.09
C PRO A 11 0.13 10.83 11.98
N PRO A 12 1.28 10.14 11.83
CA PRO A 12 2.58 10.83 11.70
C PRO A 12 2.75 11.58 10.39
N VAL A 13 2.11 11.10 9.31
CA VAL A 13 2.25 11.63 7.95
C VAL A 13 0.87 11.63 7.27
N PRO A 14 0.01 12.63 7.54
CA PRO A 14 -1.43 12.57 7.25
C PRO A 14 -1.85 12.51 5.78
N TYR A 15 -0.95 12.80 4.84
CA TYR A 15 -1.22 12.64 3.41
C TYR A 15 -1.21 11.16 2.99
N LEU A 16 -0.59 10.28 3.77
CA LEU A 16 -0.67 8.84 3.60
C LEU A 16 -1.99 8.35 4.20
N LYS A 17 -2.84 7.71 3.40
CA LYS A 17 -4.16 7.25 3.81
C LYS A 17 -4.27 5.74 3.68
N PHE A 18 -4.55 5.06 4.80
CA PHE A 18 -5.00 3.67 4.74
C PHE A 18 -6.30 3.61 3.96
N ASP A 19 -6.51 2.54 3.20
CA ASP A 19 -7.74 2.39 2.41
C ASP A 19 -8.09 0.90 2.37
N LEU A 20 -9.23 0.59 2.97
CA LEU A 20 -9.77 -0.76 3.07
C LEU A 20 -10.37 -1.24 1.73
N ALA A 21 -10.58 -0.34 0.75
CA ALA A 21 -10.99 -0.70 -0.60
C ALA A 21 -9.91 -1.50 -1.36
N GLU A 22 -8.68 -1.59 -0.83
CA GLU A 22 -7.63 -2.46 -1.36
C GLU A 22 -7.88 -3.95 -1.05
N VAL A 23 -8.72 -4.28 -0.04
CA VAL A 23 -9.04 -5.67 0.34
C VAL A 23 -9.74 -6.43 -0.81
N PRO A 24 -10.82 -5.94 -1.46
CA PRO A 24 -11.38 -6.58 -2.65
C PRO A 24 -10.38 -6.80 -3.78
N VAL A 25 -9.42 -5.89 -3.97
CA VAL A 25 -8.40 -5.99 -5.03
C VAL A 25 -7.42 -7.13 -4.70
N PHE A 26 -7.04 -7.29 -3.43
CA PHE A 26 -6.24 -8.42 -2.96
C PHE A 26 -6.99 -9.75 -3.02
N LEU A 27 -8.30 -9.75 -2.72
CA LEU A 27 -9.15 -10.92 -2.92
C LEU A 27 -9.19 -11.35 -4.40
N ALA A 28 -9.26 -10.39 -5.32
CA ALA A 28 -9.20 -10.69 -6.75
C ALA A 28 -7.89 -11.39 -7.14
N LEU A 29 -6.75 -10.88 -6.64
CA LEU A 29 -5.44 -11.49 -6.86
C LEU A 29 -5.35 -12.92 -6.29
N LEU A 30 -5.73 -13.08 -5.02
CA LEU A 30 -5.53 -14.34 -4.30
C LEU A 30 -6.55 -15.42 -4.68
N GLY A 31 -7.78 -15.02 -5.00
CA GLY A 31 -8.88 -15.93 -5.34
C GLY A 31 -8.94 -16.29 -6.82
N PHE A 32 -8.68 -15.34 -7.72
CA PHE A 32 -8.85 -15.52 -9.17
C PHE A 32 -7.53 -15.42 -9.96
N GLY A 33 -6.42 -15.12 -9.28
CA GLY A 33 -5.08 -15.09 -9.86
C GLY A 33 -4.62 -13.71 -10.33
N PRO A 34 -3.40 -13.63 -10.92
CA PRO A 34 -2.72 -12.37 -11.22
C PRO A 34 -3.48 -11.46 -12.19
N THR A 35 -4.07 -12.03 -13.25
CA THR A 35 -4.79 -11.27 -14.29
C THR A 35 -6.00 -10.54 -13.70
N ALA A 36 -6.82 -11.25 -12.92
CA ALA A 36 -7.96 -10.68 -12.21
C ALA A 36 -7.53 -9.60 -11.20
N GLY A 37 -6.43 -9.83 -10.48
CA GLY A 37 -5.83 -8.84 -9.58
C GLY A 37 -5.44 -7.54 -10.30
N PHE A 38 -4.65 -7.62 -11.37
CA PHE A 38 -4.22 -6.42 -12.11
C PHE A 38 -5.37 -5.67 -12.78
N LEU A 39 -6.37 -6.38 -13.32
CA LEU A 39 -7.59 -5.76 -13.83
C LEU A 39 -8.35 -5.02 -12.73
N SER A 40 -8.52 -5.66 -11.56
CA SER A 40 -9.16 -5.04 -10.40
C SER A 40 -8.41 -3.79 -9.92
N ALA A 41 -7.07 -3.84 -9.88
CA ALA A 41 -6.25 -2.68 -9.52
C ALA A 41 -6.40 -1.52 -10.52
N THR A 42 -6.54 -1.83 -11.82
CA THR A 42 -6.75 -0.85 -12.88
C THR A 42 -8.14 -0.20 -12.77
N VAL A 43 -9.18 -0.99 -12.55
CA VAL A 43 -10.54 -0.47 -12.29
C VAL A 43 -10.56 0.41 -11.05
N TYR A 44 -9.87 0.00 -9.99
CA TYR A 44 -9.75 0.77 -8.76
C TYR A 44 -9.01 2.09 -8.96
N LEU A 45 -7.96 2.14 -9.79
CA LEU A 45 -7.32 3.40 -10.20
C LEU A 45 -8.33 4.36 -10.84
N PHE A 46 -9.12 3.89 -11.81
CA PHE A 46 -10.13 4.74 -12.45
C PHE A 46 -11.22 5.20 -11.48
N ALA A 47 -11.66 4.32 -10.57
CA ALA A 47 -12.60 4.70 -9.53
C ALA A 47 -12.04 5.84 -8.65
N LEU A 48 -10.77 5.75 -8.24
CA LEU A 48 -10.11 6.80 -7.46
C LEU A 48 -9.92 8.11 -8.24
N LEU A 49 -9.59 8.02 -9.54
CA LEU A 49 -9.47 9.19 -10.40
C LEU A 49 -10.80 9.94 -10.52
N LEU A 50 -11.92 9.23 -10.65
CA LEU A 50 -13.27 9.80 -10.72
C LEU A 50 -13.72 10.44 -9.40
N MET A 51 -13.24 9.94 -8.25
CA MET A 51 -13.55 10.52 -6.93
C MET A 51 -12.78 11.82 -6.64
N GLY A 52 -11.72 12.14 -7.39
CA GLY A 52 -11.06 13.44 -7.37
C GLY A 52 -10.21 13.78 -6.12
N GLN A 53 -10.06 12.87 -5.16
CA GLN A 53 -9.28 13.11 -3.94
C GLN A 53 -7.76 13.15 -4.27
N PHE A 54 -7.17 14.36 -4.29
CA PHE A 54 -5.74 14.58 -4.59
C PHE A 54 -5.29 14.00 -5.94
N SER A 55 -6.20 14.08 -6.93
CA SER A 55 -6.00 13.58 -8.29
C SER A 55 -5.08 14.50 -9.11
N PRO A 56 -4.18 13.97 -9.96
CA PRO A 56 -3.98 12.56 -10.28
C PRO A 56 -2.92 11.85 -9.42
N LEU A 57 -2.12 12.60 -8.64
CA LEU A 57 -0.93 12.05 -7.98
C LEU A 57 -1.28 10.98 -6.93
N GLY A 58 -2.30 11.20 -6.10
CA GLY A 58 -2.75 10.25 -5.08
C GLY A 58 -3.16 8.88 -5.66
N PRO A 59 -4.12 8.84 -6.61
CA PRO A 59 -4.52 7.62 -7.30
C PRO A 59 -3.36 6.89 -8.00
N LEU A 60 -2.45 7.61 -8.66
CA LEU A 60 -1.30 7.01 -9.34
C LEU A 60 -0.30 6.38 -8.35
N MET A 61 0.00 7.06 -7.24
CA MET A 61 0.84 6.52 -6.17
C MET A 61 0.21 5.25 -5.56
N LYS A 62 -1.10 5.26 -5.34
CA LYS A 62 -1.84 4.09 -4.84
C LYS A 62 -1.75 2.92 -5.82
N TYR A 63 -1.96 3.18 -7.11
CA TYR A 63 -1.84 2.15 -8.15
C TYR A 63 -0.42 1.57 -8.23
N ALA A 64 0.60 2.42 -8.19
CA ALA A 64 2.00 1.98 -8.14
C ALA A 64 2.28 1.10 -6.91
N ALA A 65 1.70 1.44 -5.75
CA ALA A 65 1.80 0.65 -4.54
C ALA A 65 1.17 -0.74 -4.69
N VAL A 66 -0.04 -0.83 -5.28
CA VAL A 66 -0.74 -2.10 -5.50
C VAL A 66 0.01 -2.97 -6.51
N VAL A 67 0.37 -2.41 -7.67
CA VAL A 67 1.08 -3.12 -8.74
C VAL A 67 2.42 -3.66 -8.27
N SER A 68 3.22 -2.85 -7.56
CA SER A 68 4.50 -3.30 -6.98
C SER A 68 4.29 -4.43 -5.97
N THR A 69 3.25 -4.36 -5.14
CA THR A 69 2.92 -5.44 -4.20
C THR A 69 2.56 -6.72 -4.95
N PHE A 70 1.77 -6.61 -6.01
CA PHE A 70 1.29 -7.75 -6.79
C PHE A 70 2.43 -8.44 -7.54
N LEU A 71 3.34 -7.66 -8.12
CA LEU A 71 4.57 -8.19 -8.73
C LEU A 71 5.43 -8.93 -7.70
N GLY A 72 5.57 -8.41 -6.48
CA GLY A 72 6.35 -9.06 -5.43
C GLY A 72 5.71 -10.36 -4.93
N ILE A 73 4.39 -10.36 -4.74
CA ILE A 73 3.63 -11.58 -4.40
C ILE A 73 3.79 -12.63 -5.49
N TRP A 74 3.59 -12.23 -6.75
CA TRP A 74 3.71 -13.13 -7.89
C TRP A 74 5.11 -13.71 -8.06
N ALA A 75 6.15 -12.88 -7.89
CA ALA A 75 7.54 -13.34 -7.88
C ALA A 75 7.78 -14.37 -6.76
N GLY A 76 7.31 -14.09 -5.53
CA GLY A 76 7.46 -15.04 -4.42
C GLY A 76 6.72 -16.36 -4.61
N LEU A 77 5.56 -16.33 -5.27
CA LEU A 77 4.83 -17.55 -5.64
C LEU A 77 5.58 -18.39 -6.70
N ARG A 78 6.34 -17.76 -7.60
CA ARG A 78 7.15 -18.45 -8.62
C ARG A 78 8.48 -18.97 -8.09
N LEU A 79 9.09 -18.26 -7.14
CA LEU A 79 10.39 -18.62 -6.57
C LEU A 79 10.32 -19.84 -5.64
N ILE A 80 9.18 -20.03 -4.96
CA ILE A 80 8.95 -21.22 -4.15
C ILE A 80 8.35 -22.34 -5.02
N GLY A 81 9.08 -23.44 -5.17
CA GLY A 81 8.63 -24.65 -5.86
C GLY A 81 7.60 -25.47 -5.08
N ARG A 82 7.95 -26.70 -4.70
CA ARG A 82 7.10 -27.63 -3.94
C ARG A 82 7.05 -27.37 -2.43
N SER A 83 7.13 -26.12 -1.99
CA SER A 83 6.99 -25.79 -0.56
C SER A 83 5.52 -25.77 -0.13
N GLY A 84 5.28 -25.98 1.16
CA GLY A 84 3.94 -25.96 1.74
C GLY A 84 3.24 -24.60 1.62
N PRO A 85 1.89 -24.56 1.74
CA PRO A 85 1.08 -23.36 1.51
C PRO A 85 1.44 -22.20 2.46
N ARG A 86 1.88 -22.50 3.70
CA ARG A 86 2.33 -21.47 4.65
C ARG A 86 3.61 -20.77 4.19
N ALA A 87 4.60 -21.54 3.71
CA ALA A 87 5.86 -20.99 3.22
C ALA A 87 5.63 -20.13 1.96
N LYS A 88 4.75 -20.57 1.06
CA LYS A 88 4.30 -19.81 -0.12
C LYS A 88 3.73 -18.45 0.29
N LEU A 89 2.82 -18.44 1.27
CA LEU A 89 2.17 -17.22 1.73
C LEU A 89 3.15 -16.26 2.42
N VAL A 90 4.05 -16.78 3.26
CA VAL A 90 5.05 -15.95 3.94
C VAL A 90 6.02 -15.33 2.93
N LEU A 91 6.61 -16.12 2.02
CA LEU A 91 7.57 -15.60 1.05
C LEU A 91 6.94 -14.61 0.06
N SER A 92 5.76 -14.94 -0.48
CA SER A 92 5.06 -14.03 -1.40
C SER A 92 4.62 -12.75 -0.69
N GLY A 93 4.12 -12.85 0.55
CA GLY A 93 3.79 -11.68 1.36
C GLY A 93 5.01 -10.81 1.67
N THR A 94 6.15 -11.41 2.05
CA THR A 94 7.37 -10.65 2.36
C THR A 94 7.98 -9.99 1.13
N LEU A 95 8.00 -10.67 -0.03
CA LEU A 95 8.47 -10.08 -1.28
C LEU A 95 7.52 -8.99 -1.80
N GLY A 96 6.21 -9.20 -1.67
CA GLY A 96 5.21 -8.16 -1.92
C GLY A 96 5.45 -6.92 -1.07
N ALA A 97 5.74 -7.11 0.22
CA ALA A 97 6.04 -6.02 1.13
C ALA A 97 7.35 -5.31 0.83
N ALA A 98 8.43 -6.06 0.61
CA ALA A 98 9.71 -5.49 0.25
C ALA A 98 9.60 -4.65 -1.02
N LEU A 99 8.91 -5.15 -2.06
CA LEU A 99 8.80 -4.44 -3.33
C LEU A 99 7.91 -3.18 -3.21
N ARG A 100 6.80 -3.24 -2.48
CA ARG A 100 5.97 -2.04 -2.21
C ARG A 100 6.77 -0.99 -1.45
N ILE A 101 7.47 -1.39 -0.38
CA ILE A 101 8.27 -0.47 0.42
C ILE A 101 9.34 0.19 -0.43
N ALA A 102 10.09 -0.59 -1.21
CA ALA A 102 11.14 -0.07 -2.08
C ALA A 102 10.59 0.93 -3.12
N VAL A 103 9.55 0.55 -3.85
CA VAL A 103 8.93 1.40 -4.88
C VAL A 103 8.32 2.64 -4.27
N MET A 104 7.55 2.51 -3.18
CA MET A 104 6.89 3.65 -2.56
C MET A 104 7.86 4.60 -1.86
N THR A 105 8.97 4.09 -1.32
CA THR A 105 10.03 4.96 -0.78
C THR A 105 10.71 5.74 -1.91
N ALA A 106 11.04 5.08 -3.03
CA ALA A 106 11.64 5.75 -4.18
C ALA A 106 10.69 6.80 -4.81
N VAL A 107 9.41 6.44 -5.01
CA VAL A 107 8.41 7.36 -5.56
C VAL A 107 8.17 8.54 -4.62
N ASN A 108 8.04 8.32 -3.30
CA ASN A 108 7.90 9.43 -2.36
C ASN A 108 9.15 10.32 -2.31
N TYR A 109 10.35 9.75 -2.43
CA TYR A 109 11.57 10.55 -2.57
C TYR A 109 11.52 11.45 -3.82
N LEU A 110 11.14 10.90 -4.98
CA LEU A 110 10.99 11.68 -6.22
C LEU A 110 9.94 12.78 -6.06
N VAL A 111 8.81 12.49 -5.43
CA VAL A 111 7.76 13.48 -5.15
C VAL A 111 8.29 14.60 -4.24
N LEU A 112 8.94 14.26 -3.14
CA LEU A 112 9.36 15.22 -2.10
C LEU A 112 10.63 16.00 -2.44
N VAL A 113 11.45 15.54 -3.39
CA VAL A 113 12.73 16.18 -3.72
C VAL A 113 12.73 16.76 -5.13
N VAL A 114 12.07 16.10 -6.09
CA VAL A 114 12.16 16.46 -7.51
C VAL A 114 10.91 17.20 -7.97
N PHE A 115 9.72 16.65 -7.71
CA PHE A 115 8.49 17.19 -8.27
C PHE A 115 7.84 18.29 -7.41
N PHE A 116 7.84 18.11 -6.09
CA PHE A 116 7.16 19.00 -5.13
C PHE A 116 8.02 19.20 -3.87
N PRO A 117 9.19 19.87 -3.98
CA PRO A 117 10.10 20.08 -2.86
C PRO A 117 9.46 20.83 -1.68
N ASP A 118 8.55 21.77 -1.97
CA ASP A 118 7.81 22.52 -0.94
C ASP A 118 6.92 21.62 -0.07
N PHE A 119 6.52 20.44 -0.59
CA PHE A 119 5.70 19.48 0.14
C PHE A 119 6.46 18.78 1.28
N LEU A 120 7.81 18.78 1.23
CA LEU A 120 8.63 18.24 2.30
C LEU A 120 8.45 19.01 3.62
N GLY A 121 8.35 20.34 3.55
CA GLY A 121 8.10 21.18 4.73
C GLY A 121 6.78 20.83 5.41
N PHE A 122 5.73 20.58 4.62
CA PHE A 122 4.44 20.10 5.14
C PHE A 122 4.56 18.72 5.80
N ALA A 123 5.23 17.76 5.15
CA ALA A 123 5.40 16.42 5.68
C ALA A 123 6.20 16.40 7.00
N VAL A 124 7.30 17.16 7.06
CA VAL A 124 8.14 17.28 8.26
C VAL A 124 7.43 18.05 9.37
N GLY A 125 6.64 19.07 9.02
CA GLY A 125 5.82 19.81 9.98
C GLY A 125 4.75 18.93 10.63
N ALA A 126 4.08 18.09 9.85
CA ALA A 126 3.10 17.14 10.38
C ALA A 126 3.76 16.10 11.32
N LEU A 127 4.92 15.57 10.93
CA LEU A 127 5.68 14.63 11.74
C LEU A 127 6.20 15.27 13.04
N SER A 128 6.69 16.51 12.96
CA SER A 128 7.11 17.33 14.10
C SER A 128 5.98 17.50 15.11
N ALA A 129 4.77 17.85 14.62
CA ALA A 129 3.58 18.00 15.46
C ALA A 129 3.18 16.67 16.13
N PHE A 130 3.26 15.55 15.41
CA PHE A 130 2.98 14.22 15.96
C PHE A 130 4.00 13.80 17.03
N MET A 131 5.29 14.08 16.81
CA MET A 131 6.37 13.72 17.74
C MET A 131 6.52 14.70 18.91
N GLY A 132 5.90 15.88 18.84
CA GLY A 132 6.09 16.94 19.83
C GLY A 132 7.48 17.57 19.79
N THR A 133 8.17 17.50 18.65
CA THR A 133 9.54 18.02 18.46
C THR A 133 9.59 19.00 17.30
N LYS A 134 10.66 19.78 17.19
CA LYS A 134 10.92 20.63 16.02
C LYS A 134 11.94 19.92 15.13
N LEU A 135 11.50 19.43 13.98
CA LEU A 135 12.38 18.83 12.98
C LEU A 135 12.66 19.84 11.86
N ASP A 136 13.89 19.86 11.39
CA ASP A 136 14.28 20.62 10.22
C ASP A 136 13.96 19.84 8.92
N PRO A 137 13.46 20.49 7.85
CA PRO A 137 13.16 19.85 6.57
C PRO A 137 14.39 19.38 5.78
N GLY A 138 15.60 19.51 6.30
CA GLY A 138 16.81 18.97 5.70
C GLY A 138 16.86 17.44 5.70
N THR A 139 18.07 16.90 5.56
CA THR A 139 18.29 15.46 5.36
C THR A 139 17.64 14.59 6.44
N VAL A 140 17.67 15.00 7.70
CA VAL A 140 17.09 14.23 8.80
C VAL A 140 15.56 14.19 8.70
N GLY A 141 14.91 15.32 8.44
CA GLY A 141 13.46 15.38 8.25
C GLY A 141 12.99 14.51 7.09
N LEU A 142 13.69 14.59 5.94
CA LEU A 142 13.42 13.74 4.78
C LEU A 142 13.55 12.25 5.11
N LEU A 143 14.66 11.83 5.74
CA LEU A 143 14.87 10.43 6.10
C LEU A 143 13.80 9.92 7.07
N LEU A 144 13.37 10.74 8.03
CA LEU A 144 12.31 10.37 8.96
C LEU A 144 10.96 10.23 8.25
N VAL A 145 10.61 11.13 7.33
CA VAL A 145 9.38 11.02 6.53
C VAL A 145 9.40 9.76 5.66
N LEU A 146 10.54 9.44 5.03
CA LEU A 146 10.70 8.23 4.23
C LEU A 146 10.65 6.95 5.08
N ALA A 147 11.24 6.96 6.27
CA ALA A 147 11.15 5.84 7.21
C ALA A 147 9.69 5.59 7.65
N HIS A 148 8.95 6.66 7.96
CA HIS A 148 7.52 6.57 8.27
C HIS A 148 6.70 6.12 7.05
N THR A 149 7.10 6.51 5.84
CA THR A 149 6.48 6.03 4.59
C THR A 149 6.70 4.53 4.40
N ALA A 150 7.90 4.03 4.66
CA ALA A 150 8.21 2.61 4.63
C ALA A 150 7.38 1.84 5.66
N LEU A 151 7.31 2.34 6.90
CA LEU A 151 6.51 1.75 7.98
C LEU A 151 5.01 1.73 7.61
N TYR A 152 4.48 2.84 7.13
CA TYR A 152 3.11 2.95 6.64
C TYR A 152 2.82 1.88 5.58
N ASN A 153 3.71 1.71 4.58
CA ASN A 153 3.50 0.72 3.52
C ASN A 153 3.55 -0.72 4.04
N ALA A 154 4.41 -1.01 5.02
CA ALA A 154 4.43 -2.32 5.68
C ALA A 154 3.10 -2.60 6.40
N LEU A 155 2.62 -1.63 7.20
CA LEU A 155 1.34 -1.74 7.91
C LEU A 155 0.16 -1.89 6.94
N HIS A 156 0.18 -1.12 5.84
CA HIS A 156 -0.90 -1.10 4.85
C HIS A 156 -1.09 -2.47 4.18
N ILE A 157 0.02 -3.14 3.85
CA ILE A 157 -0.04 -4.50 3.30
C ILE A 157 -0.61 -5.48 4.32
N MET A 158 -0.22 -5.40 5.59
CA MET A 158 -0.79 -6.27 6.62
C MET A 158 -2.30 -6.06 6.72
N MET A 159 -2.74 -4.80 6.69
CA MET A 159 -4.16 -4.44 6.69
C MET A 159 -4.93 -4.90 5.45
N SER A 160 -4.28 -5.06 4.30
CA SER A 160 -4.94 -5.50 3.07
C SER A 160 -4.89 -7.02 2.89
N LEU A 161 -3.73 -7.62 3.13
CA LEU A 161 -3.45 -9.04 2.91
C LEU A 161 -4.07 -9.94 3.99
N ALA A 162 -3.97 -9.56 5.28
CA ALA A 162 -4.50 -10.37 6.37
C ALA A 162 -6.01 -10.61 6.28
N PRO A 163 -6.89 -9.59 6.11
CA PRO A 163 -8.32 -9.84 5.96
C PRO A 163 -8.63 -10.57 4.65
N SER A 164 -7.90 -10.31 3.56
CA SER A 164 -8.10 -11.03 2.30
C SER A 164 -7.87 -12.54 2.45
N VAL A 165 -6.79 -12.92 3.15
CA VAL A 165 -6.49 -14.33 3.44
C VAL A 165 -7.53 -14.93 4.40
N ALA A 166 -7.97 -14.18 5.40
CA ALA A 166 -8.99 -14.64 6.36
C ALA A 166 -10.33 -14.92 5.67
N VAL A 167 -10.78 -14.01 4.79
CA VAL A 167 -12.01 -14.15 4.01
C VAL A 167 -11.93 -15.35 3.07
N LEU A 168 -10.83 -15.53 2.34
CA LEU A 168 -10.67 -16.68 1.45
C LEU A 168 -10.66 -18.02 2.19
N LYS A 169 -9.97 -18.09 3.33
CA LYS A 169 -9.99 -19.29 4.17
C LYS A 169 -11.40 -19.58 4.69
N GLY A 170 -12.13 -18.55 5.14
CA GLY A 170 -13.52 -18.70 5.59
C GLY A 170 -14.43 -19.22 4.49
N ALA A 171 -14.34 -18.65 3.29
CA ALA A 171 -15.12 -19.07 2.12
C ALA A 171 -14.80 -20.52 1.69
N MET A 172 -13.55 -20.95 1.79
CA MET A 172 -13.16 -22.34 1.49
C MET A 172 -13.68 -23.34 2.53
N VAL A 173 -13.80 -22.93 3.80
CA VAL A 173 -14.36 -23.78 4.88
C VAL A 173 -15.88 -23.94 4.73
N THR A 174 -16.58 -22.91 4.25
CA THR A 174 -18.04 -22.95 4.05
C THR A 174 -18.45 -23.49 2.68
N GLY A 175 -17.57 -23.44 1.68
CA GLY A 175 -17.82 -23.83 0.28
C GLY A 175 -17.57 -25.30 -0.06
N VAL A 176 -17.34 -26.18 0.92
CA VAL A 176 -17.40 -27.65 0.75
C VAL A 176 -18.71 -28.14 1.39
N LYS A 177 -19.82 -27.81 0.75
CA LYS A 177 -21.09 -28.56 0.79
C LYS A 177 -21.77 -28.43 -0.56
#